data_AF-A0A101XQT7-F1
#
_entry.id   AF-A0A101XQT7-F1
#
_cell.length_a   1.000
_cell.length_b   1.000
_cell.length_c   1.000
_cell.angle_alpha   90.00
_cell.angle_beta   90.00
_cell.angle_gamma   90.00
#
_symmetry.space_group_name_H-M   'P 1'
#
loop_
_entity.id
_entity.type
_entity.pdbx_description
1 polymer ?
#
loop_
_entity_poly.entity_id
_entity_poly.type
_entity_poly.pdbx_seq_one_letter_code
_entity_poly.pdbx_strand_id
1 'polypeptide(L)'
;MSPKYNATNGDFGVGFYYVYVLCTGASVMALELDASRFLAPYFGTSMIVWANIIGMILLALSVGYFIGGRIADKYPNRSLLMHLSLAAGLWMASLPLWGHLIFRNLSSGIMNTPVSTIVLS
;
A
#
# COMPACT_ATOMS: atom_id res chain seq x y z
N MET A 1 42.61 -0.18 3.93
CA MET A 1 42.79 -0.65 2.54
C MET A 1 41.41 -0.69 1.90
N SER A 2 41.12 0.29 1.03
CA SER A 2 39.81 0.47 0.38
C SER A 2 39.63 -0.54 -0.77
N PRO A 3 38.48 -1.24 -0.87
CA PRO A 3 38.13 -1.94 -2.09
C PRO A 3 37.54 -0.92 -3.10
N LYS A 4 38.22 -0.79 -4.23
CA LYS A 4 37.87 0.07 -5.36
C LYS A 4 36.52 -0.35 -5.97
N TYR A 5 35.53 0.55 -5.91
CA TYR A 5 34.27 0.45 -6.66
C TYR A 5 34.57 0.70 -8.15
N ASN A 6 34.42 -0.34 -8.97
CA ASN A 6 34.76 -0.33 -10.39
C ASN A 6 33.61 0.33 -11.19
N ALA A 7 33.72 1.65 -11.40
CA ALA A 7 32.68 2.53 -11.92
C ALA A 7 32.51 2.48 -13.45
N THR A 8 32.39 1.28 -14.05
CA THR A 8 32.29 1.19 -15.53
C THR A 8 31.23 0.19 -16.04
N ASN A 9 30.56 -0.54 -15.14
CA ASN A 9 29.44 -1.45 -15.50
C ASN A 9 28.17 -1.24 -14.67
N GLY A 10 28.13 -0.20 -13.82
CA GLY A 10 27.10 -0.02 -12.78
C GLY A 10 25.92 0.89 -13.14
N ASP A 11 26.06 1.74 -14.15
CA ASP A 11 25.14 2.87 -14.37
C ASP A 11 23.72 2.44 -14.76
N PHE A 12 23.60 1.41 -15.60
CA PHE A 12 22.29 0.87 -16.00
C PHE A 12 21.54 0.18 -14.84
N GLY A 13 22.30 -0.41 -13.90
CA GLY A 13 21.73 -1.11 -12.75
C GLY A 13 21.19 -0.16 -11.68
N VAL A 14 21.91 0.93 -11.40
CA VAL A 14 21.52 1.91 -10.37
C VAL A 14 20.28 2.71 -10.77
N GLY A 15 20.13 3.07 -12.05
CA GLY A 15 18.93 3.78 -12.53
C GLY A 15 17.65 2.98 -12.30
N PHE A 16 17.69 1.67 -12.49
CA PHE A 16 16.55 0.79 -12.22
C PHE A 16 16.12 0.82 -10.75
N TYR A 17 17.06 0.82 -9.80
CA TYR A 17 16.72 0.86 -8.37
C TYR A 17 16.10 2.20 -7.97
N TYR A 18 16.54 3.32 -8.55
CA TYR A 18 15.93 4.62 -8.29
C TYR A 18 14.47 4.67 -8.75
N VAL A 19 14.19 4.23 -9.98
CA VAL A 19 12.82 4.20 -10.51
C VAL A 19 11.94 3.26 -9.67
N TYR A 20 12.47 2.10 -9.29
CA TYR A 20 11.77 1.15 -8.45
C TYR A 20 11.35 1.76 -7.10
N VAL A 21 12.28 2.37 -6.36
CA VAL A 21 11.97 2.99 -5.06
C VAL A 21 10.97 4.13 -5.23
N LEU A 22 11.12 4.94 -6.28
CA LEU A 22 10.18 6.02 -6.59
C LEU A 22 8.75 5.50 -6.82
N CYS A 23 8.58 4.45 -7.63
CA CYS A 23 7.27 3.85 -7.87
C CYS A 23 6.67 3.24 -6.60
N THR A 24 7.48 2.58 -5.76
CA THR A 24 6.99 2.02 -4.49
C THR A 24 6.54 3.12 -3.52
N GLY A 25 7.32 4.20 -3.38
CA GLY A 25 6.94 5.34 -2.55
C GLY A 25 5.69 6.06 -3.06
N ALA A 26 5.58 6.27 -4.38
CA ALA A 26 4.39 6.86 -4.99
C ALA A 26 3.13 6.00 -4.76
N SER A 27 3.28 4.67 -4.81
CA SER A 27 2.19 3.73 -4.54
C SER A 27 1.70 3.82 -3.08
N VAL A 28 2.63 3.90 -2.13
CA VAL A 28 2.28 4.06 -0.70
C VAL A 28 1.54 5.37 -0.45
N MET A 29 1.99 6.48 -1.06
CA MET A 29 1.27 7.76 -0.97
C MET A 29 -0.13 7.72 -1.58
N ALA A 30 -0.29 7.06 -2.72
CA ALA A 30 -1.61 6.85 -3.31
C ALA A 30 -2.54 6.07 -2.35
N LEU A 31 -2.01 5.03 -1.69
CA LEU A 31 -2.77 4.28 -0.68
C LEU A 31 -3.14 5.12 0.54
N GLU A 32 -2.27 6.03 1.02
CA GLU A 32 -2.61 6.94 2.12
C GLU A 32 -3.82 7.81 1.75
N LEU A 33 -3.82 8.34 0.52
CA LEU A 33 -4.89 9.19 0.00
C LEU A 33 -6.20 8.39 -0.20
N ASP A 34 -6.12 7.19 -0.77
CA ASP A 34 -7.28 6.31 -0.95
C ASP A 34 -7.89 5.87 0.39
N ALA A 35 -7.05 5.56 1.40
CA ALA A 35 -7.51 5.22 2.74
C ALA A 35 -8.29 6.38 3.39
N SER A 36 -7.82 7.62 3.23
CA SER A 36 -8.52 8.82 3.72
C SER A 36 -9.88 8.99 3.06
N ARG A 37 -9.98 8.69 1.76
CA ARG A 37 -11.23 8.72 0.99
C ARG A 37 -12.20 7.62 1.41
N PHE A 38 -11.69 6.43 1.74
CA PHE A 38 -12.51 5.32 2.20
C PHE A 38 -13.09 5.58 3.60
N LEU A 39 -12.35 6.28 4.47
CA LEU A 39 -12.82 6.66 5.81
C LEU A 39 -13.72 7.90 5.84
N ALA A 40 -13.68 8.74 4.80
CA ALA A 40 -14.45 9.99 4.72
C ALA A 40 -15.95 9.86 5.07
N PRO A 41 -16.72 8.86 4.56
CA PRO A 41 -18.15 8.73 4.90
C PRO A 41 -18.43 8.25 6.33
N TYR A 42 -17.47 7.64 7.03
CA TYR A 42 -17.69 7.05 8.35
C TYR A 42 -17.22 7.92 9.52
N PHE A 43 -16.14 8.68 9.36
CA PHE A 43 -15.51 9.41 10.47
C PHE A 43 -15.35 10.92 10.23
N GLY A 44 -15.74 11.42 9.04
CA GLY A 44 -15.56 12.82 8.65
C GLY A 44 -14.09 13.22 8.46
N THR A 45 -13.86 14.46 8.02
CA THR A 45 -12.53 15.04 7.73
C THR A 45 -11.76 15.47 8.99
N SER A 46 -11.85 14.70 10.07
CA SER A 46 -11.21 15.04 11.35
C SER A 46 -9.69 14.82 11.32
N MET A 47 -8.91 15.78 11.83
CA MET A 47 -7.44 15.72 11.89
C MET A 47 -6.91 14.48 12.64
N ILE A 48 -7.69 13.99 13.61
CA ILE A 48 -7.41 12.77 14.37
C ILE A 48 -7.43 11.52 13.49
N VAL A 49 -8.35 11.44 12.51
CA VAL A 49 -8.47 10.30 11.60
C VAL A 49 -7.26 10.24 10.68
N TRP A 50 -6.89 11.39 10.10
CA TRP A 50 -5.72 11.48 9.23
C TRP A 50 -4.43 11.12 9.97
N ALA A 51 -4.25 11.62 11.20
CA ALA A 51 -3.11 11.26 12.05
C ALA A 51 -3.06 9.76 12.35
N ASN A 52 -4.21 9.11 12.59
CA ASN A 52 -4.27 7.68 12.82
C ASN A 52 -3.94 6.86 11.56
N ILE A 53 -4.39 7.30 10.38
CA ILE A 53 -4.05 6.66 9.09
C ILE A 53 -2.54 6.69 8.87
N ILE A 54 -1.92 7.88 8.95
CA ILE A 54 -0.47 8.02 8.77
C ILE A 54 0.27 7.22 9.85
N GLY A 55 -0.18 7.28 11.10
CA GLY A 55 0.41 6.52 12.20
C GLY A 55 0.41 5.01 11.94
N MET A 56 -0.71 4.46 11.46
CA MET A 56 -0.81 3.05 11.09
C MET A 56 0.08 2.68 9.89
N ILE A 57 0.17 3.55 8.88
CA ILE A 57 1.00 3.30 7.69
C ILE A 57 2.48 3.33 8.04
N LEU A 58 2.91 4.31 8.84
CA LEU A 58 4.29 4.36 9.36
C LEU A 58 4.63 3.15 10.23
N LEU A 59 3.70 2.72 11.09
CA LEU A 59 3.88 1.52 11.92
C LEU A 59 4.02 0.27 11.03
N ALA A 60 3.15 0.12 10.04
CA ALA A 60 3.19 -0.99 9.09
C ALA A 60 4.49 -0.99 8.27
N LEU A 61 4.93 0.18 7.78
CA LEU A 61 6.20 0.34 7.07
C LEU A 61 7.40 -0.01 7.95
N SER A 62 7.42 0.45 9.20
CA SER A 62 8.48 0.14 10.16
C SER A 62 8.63 -1.38 10.37
N VAL A 63 7.51 -2.07 10.62
CA VAL A 63 7.48 -3.53 10.74
C VAL A 63 7.92 -4.20 9.44
N GLY A 64 7.45 -3.69 8.29
CA GLY A 64 7.84 -4.18 6.97
C GLY A 64 9.33 -4.04 6.68
N TYR A 65 9.94 -2.91 7.01
CA TYR A 65 11.38 -2.69 6.84
C TYR A 65 12.22 -3.53 7.80
N PHE A 66 11.75 -3.76 9.03
CA PHE A 66 12.45 -4.63 9.97
C PHE A 66 12.49 -6.08 9.47
N ILE A 67 11.34 -6.61 9.04
CA ILE A 67 11.24 -7.99 8.54
C ILE A 67 11.93 -8.11 7.18
N GLY A 68 11.66 -7.17 6.27
CA GLY A 68 12.23 -7.13 4.92
C GLY A 68 13.75 -6.96 4.93
N GLY A 69 14.28 -6.09 5.79
CA GLY A 69 15.72 -5.91 5.99
C GLY A 69 16.38 -7.17 6.53
N ARG A 70 15.78 -7.81 7.54
CA ARG A 70 16.31 -9.07 8.09
C ARG A 70 16.35 -10.21 7.05
N ILE A 71 15.37 -10.27 6.14
CA ILE A 71 15.35 -11.26 5.05
C ILE A 71 16.37 -10.90 3.96
N ALA A 72 16.49 -9.61 3.62
CA ALA A 72 17.46 -9.12 2.63
C ALA A 72 18.91 -9.36 3.07
N ASP A 73 19.21 -9.17 4.35
CA ASP A 73 20.54 -9.45 4.93
C ASP A 73 20.88 -10.95 4.89
N LYS A 74 19.87 -11.83 4.98
CA LYS A 74 20.06 -13.28 4.93
C LYS A 74 20.24 -13.81 3.50
N TYR A 75 19.67 -13.14 2.50
CA TYR A 75 19.71 -13.55 1.09
C TYR A 75 19.88 -12.34 0.15
N PRO A 76 21.12 -11.88 -0.10
CA PRO A 76 21.41 -10.76 -0.99
C PRO A 76 21.26 -11.16 -2.47
N ASN A 77 20.03 -11.48 -2.89
CA ASN A 77 19.70 -11.91 -4.25
C ASN A 77 18.63 -11.00 -4.88
N ARG A 78 18.91 -10.50 -6.10
CA ARG A 78 18.02 -9.60 -6.85
C ARG A 78 16.63 -10.20 -7.09
N SER A 79 16.56 -11.53 -7.26
CA SER A 79 15.30 -12.26 -7.44
C SER A 79 14.38 -12.23 -6.21
N LEU A 80 14.92 -12.06 -5.00
CA LEU A 80 14.12 -12.02 -3.77
C LEU A 80 13.38 -10.70 -3.63
N LEU A 81 14.02 -9.58 -4.01
CA LEU A 81 13.37 -8.26 -4.09
C LEU A 81 12.19 -8.28 -5.08
N MET A 82 12.40 -8.89 -6.26
CA MET A 82 11.33 -9.03 -7.25
C MET A 82 10.16 -9.87 -6.71
N HIS A 83 10.40 -11.04 -6.10
CA HIS A 83 9.33 -11.88 -5.55
C HIS A 83 8.57 -11.20 -4.40
N LEU A 84 9.28 -10.52 -3.49
CA LEU A 84 8.64 -9.76 -2.40
C LEU A 84 7.78 -8.62 -2.94
N SER A 85 8.27 -7.90 -3.94
CA SER A 85 7.52 -6.83 -4.61
C SER A 85 6.27 -7.36 -5.30
N LEU A 86 6.40 -8.49 -6.00
CA LEU A 86 5.30 -9.12 -6.73
C LEU A 86 4.23 -9.64 -5.76
N ALA A 87 4.66 -10.25 -4.65
CA ALA A 87 3.76 -10.67 -3.57
C ALA A 87 3.05 -9.46 -2.94
N ALA A 88 3.78 -8.38 -2.63
CA ALA A 88 3.18 -7.16 -2.09
C ALA A 88 2.20 -6.52 -3.07
N GLY A 89 2.55 -6.47 -4.36
CA GLY A 89 1.69 -6.00 -5.44
C GLY A 89 0.41 -6.83 -5.59
N LEU A 90 0.51 -8.15 -5.48
CA LEU A 90 -0.66 -9.05 -5.50
C LEU A 90 -1.57 -8.85 -4.29
N TRP A 91 -0.99 -8.66 -3.11
CA TRP A 91 -1.72 -8.31 -1.89
C TRP A 91 -2.43 -6.97 -2.05
N MET A 92 -1.75 -5.95 -2.58
CA MET A 92 -2.35 -4.63 -2.84
C MET A 92 -3.42 -4.69 -3.93
N ALA A 93 -3.22 -5.46 -5.00
CA ALA A 93 -4.21 -5.67 -6.06
C ALA A 93 -5.49 -6.35 -5.53
N SER A 94 -5.41 -7.04 -4.41
CA SER A 94 -6.58 -7.62 -3.76
C SER A 94 -7.42 -6.57 -3.01
N LEU A 95 -6.84 -5.44 -2.55
CA LEU A 95 -7.58 -4.37 -1.84
C LEU A 95 -8.84 -3.86 -2.58
N PRO A 96 -8.80 -3.51 -3.89
CA PRO A 96 -9.99 -3.05 -4.59
C PRO A 96 -11.08 -4.13 -4.73
N LEU A 97 -10.72 -5.43 -4.75
CA LEU A 97 -11.71 -6.52 -4.76
C LEU A 97 -12.53 -6.53 -3.47
N TRP A 98 -11.90 -6.28 -2.33
CA TRP A 98 -12.59 -6.18 -1.04
C TRP A 98 -13.52 -4.97 -1.00
N GLY A 99 -13.09 -3.83 -1.53
CA GLY A 99 -13.95 -2.66 -1.72
C GLY A 99 -15.21 -3.03 -2.51
N HIS A 100 -15.06 -3.61 -3.71
CA HIS A 100 -16.20 -4.01 -4.53
C HIS A 100 -17.08 -5.10 -3.88
N LEU A 101 -16.51 -6.06 -3.15
CA LEU A 101 -17.26 -7.11 -2.45
C LEU A 101 -18.15 -6.55 -1.33
N ILE A 102 -17.63 -5.61 -0.54
CA ILE A 102 -18.37 -4.96 0.55
C ILE A 102 -19.48 -4.07 -0.02
N PHE A 103 -19.16 -3.25 -1.04
CA PHE A 103 -20.14 -2.37 -1.68
C PHE A 103 -21.20 -3.13 -2.48
N ARG A 104 -20.87 -4.26 -3.10
CA ARG A 104 -21.84 -5.11 -3.82
C ARG A 104 -22.85 -5.76 -2.86
N ASN A 105 -22.40 -6.23 -1.70
CA ASN A 105 -23.30 -6.79 -0.68
C ASN A 105 -24.22 -5.73 -0.04
N LEU A 106 -23.71 -4.50 0.17
CA LEU A 106 -24.51 -3.36 0.62
C LEU A 106 -25.51 -2.89 -0.46
N SER A 107 -25.09 -2.85 -1.72
CA SER A 107 -25.94 -2.48 -2.87
C SER A 107 -27.07 -3.51 -3.11
N SER A 108 -26.79 -4.81 -2.98
CA SER A 108 -27.82 -5.84 -3.06
C SER A 108 -28.80 -5.82 -1.88
N GLY A 109 -28.38 -5.33 -0.71
CA GLY A 109 -29.24 -5.12 0.45
C GLY A 109 -30.17 -3.91 0.30
N ILE A 110 -29.67 -2.80 -0.27
CA ILE A 110 -30.46 -1.58 -0.52
C ILE A 110 -31.50 -1.75 -1.63
N MET A 111 -31.25 -2.60 -2.64
CA MET A 111 -32.19 -2.85 -3.73
C MET A 111 -33.41 -3.72 -3.32
N ASN A 112 -33.44 -4.26 -2.09
CA ASN A 112 -34.58 -5.01 -1.54
C ASN A 112 -35.24 -4.36 -0.31
N THR A 113 -34.74 -3.23 0.18
CA THR A 113 -35.45 -2.41 1.17
C THR A 113 -36.00 -1.18 0.46
N PRO A 114 -37.31 -1.07 0.26
CA PRO A 114 -37.89 0.07 -0.44
C PRO A 114 -37.50 1.36 0.30
N VAL A 115 -36.95 2.30 -0.49
CA VAL A 115 -36.51 3.66 -0.10
C VAL A 115 -37.59 4.43 0.70
N SER A 116 -38.84 3.95 0.70
CA SER A 116 -39.96 4.45 1.51
C SER A 116 -39.73 4.41 3.03
N THR A 117 -38.87 3.52 3.55
CA THR A 117 -38.66 3.42 5.02
C THR A 117 -37.70 4.48 5.56
N ILE A 118 -36.84 5.07 4.72
CA ILE A 118 -35.85 6.10 5.14
C ILE A 118 -36.45 7.51 5.11
N VAL A 119 -37.50 7.73 4.30
CA VAL A 119 -38.14 9.05 4.16
C VAL A 119 -39.24 9.28 5.21
N LEU A 120 -39.70 8.21 5.90
CA LEU A 120 -40.87 8.25 6.79
C LEU A 120 -40.55 7.97 8.27
N SER A 121 -39.28 7.87 8.64
CA SER A 121 -38.78 7.74 10.02
C SER A 121 -37.94 8.96 10.41
#